data_AF-A0A943D1Y5-F1
#
_entry.id   AF-A0A943D1Y5-F1
#
_cell.length_a   1.000
_cell.length_b   1.000
_cell.length_c   1.000
_cell.angle_alpha   90.00
_cell.angle_beta   90.00
_cell.angle_gamma   90.00
#
_symmetry.space_group_name_H-M   'P 1'
#
loop_
_entity.id
_entity.type
_entity.pdbx_description
1 polymer ?
#
loop_
_entity_poly.entity_id
_entity_poly.type
_entity_poly.pdbx_seq_one_letter_code
_entity_poly.pdbx_strand_id
1 'polypeptide(L)' 'MNINLICKKEVKDSLEINNFFTKGKTYRFIEGSNPKNSESIGYVTKDDLGLRRWISREFKEEHFEEGK' A
#
# COMPACT_ATOMS: atom_id res chain seq x y z
N MET A 1 -5.59 13.33 2.19
CA MET A 1 -5.91 13.40 0.74
C MET A 1 -6.15 11.97 0.23
N ASN A 2 -6.92 11.73 -0.83
CA ASN A 2 -6.99 10.40 -1.45
C ASN A 2 -6.02 10.38 -2.63
N ILE A 3 -5.03 9.49 -2.59
CA ILE A 3 -4.01 9.38 -3.62
C ILE A 3 -4.12 7.99 -4.23
N ASN A 4 -4.16 7.91 -5.55
CA ASN A 4 -4.10 6.64 -6.25
C ASN A 4 -2.63 6.24 -6.40
N LEU A 5 -2.29 5.03 -5.97
CA LEU A 5 -0.95 4.48 -6.08
C LEU A 5 -0.94 3.32 -7.07
N ILE A 6 -0.10 3.41 -8.08
CA ILE A 6 0.16 2.31 -9.01
C ILE A 6 1.31 1.49 -8.45
N CYS A 7 1.09 0.19 -8.27
CA CYS A 7 2.12 -0.71 -7.78
C CYS A 7 3.14 -1.00 -8.89
N LYS A 8 4.41 -0.64 -8.69
CA LYS A 8 5.49 -0.89 -9.66
C LYS A 8 6.23 -2.21 -9.44
N LYS A 9 6.14 -2.78 -8.23
CA LYS A 9 6.82 -4.01 -7.82
C LYS A 9 5.86 -4.89 -7.04
N GLU A 10 5.72 -6.15 -7.49
CA GLU A 10 4.85 -7.12 -6.81
C GLU A 10 5.34 -7.38 -5.38
N VAL A 11 4.40 -7.41 -4.44
CA VAL A 11 4.64 -7.70 -3.03
C VAL A 11 3.77 -8.88 -2.66
N LYS A 12 4.40 -9.94 -2.16
CA LYS A 12 3.69 -11.09 -1.62
C LYS A 12 3.34 -10.88 -0.15
N ASP A 13 2.32 -11.59 0.31
CA ASP A 13 2.05 -11.70 1.75
C ASP A 13 3.19 -12.46 2.45
N SER A 14 3.21 -12.43 3.79
CA SER A 14 4.26 -13.07 4.60
C SER A 14 4.30 -14.59 4.48
N LEU A 15 3.25 -15.21 3.94
CA LEU A 15 3.18 -16.65 3.69
C LEU A 15 3.56 -16.99 2.25
N GLU A 16 3.80 -15.98 1.41
CA GLU A 16 4.01 -16.05 -0.04
C GLU A 16 2.88 -16.75 -0.82
N ILE A 17 1.70 -16.87 -0.20
CA ILE A 17 0.55 -17.60 -0.77
C ILE A 17 -0.23 -16.68 -1.70
N ASN A 18 -0.41 -15.40 -1.31
CA ASN A 18 -1.14 -14.42 -2.11
C ASN A 18 -0.29 -13.18 -2.38
N ASN A 19 -0.57 -12.56 -3.51
CA ASN A 19 -0.03 -11.24 -3.81
C ASN A 19 -0.75 -10.20 -2.95
N PHE A 20 0.02 -9.54 -2.10
CA PHE A 20 -0.43 -8.40 -1.31
C PHE A 20 -0.66 -7.20 -2.22
N PHE A 21 0.32 -6.89 -3.08
CA PHE A 21 0.22 -5.88 -4.14
C PHE A 21 0.68 -6.48 -5.47
N THR A 22 -0.19 -6.46 -6.46
CA THR A 22 0.09 -6.86 -7.85
C THR A 22 0.63 -5.68 -8.65
N LYS A 23 1.75 -5.89 -9.36
CA LYS A 23 2.34 -4.90 -10.26
C LYS A 23 1.33 -4.43 -11.32
N GLY A 24 1.30 -3.14 -11.60
CA GLY A 24 0.38 -2.48 -12.54
C GLY A 24 -1.01 -2.21 -12.01
N LYS A 25 -1.42 -2.80 -10.87
CA LYS A 25 -2.70 -2.45 -10.25
C LYS A 25 -2.63 -1.12 -9.53
N THR A 26 -3.75 -0.40 -9.55
CA THR A 26 -3.96 0.82 -8.79
C THR A 26 -4.59 0.49 -7.45
N TYR A 27 -4.10 1.13 -6.40
CA TYR A 27 -4.62 1.02 -5.05
C TYR A 27 -4.89 2.40 -4.47
N ARG A 28 -5.90 2.49 -3.61
CA ARG A 28 -6.20 3.74 -2.92
C ARG A 28 -5.38 3.86 -1.66
N PHE A 29 -4.57 4.91 -1.61
CA PHE A 29 -3.80 5.32 -0.44
C PHE A 29 -4.52 6.42 0.33
N ILE A 30 -4.61 6.21 1.64
CA ILE A 30 -5.23 7.12 2.58
C ILE A 30 -4.14 7.52 3.57
N GLU A 31 -3.76 8.79 3.53
CA GLU A 31 -2.83 9.37 4.51
C GLU A 31 -3.40 9.31 5.92
N GLY A 32 -2.54 9.02 6.88
CA GLY A 32 -2.90 8.98 8.29
C GLY A 32 -1.77 8.49 9.16
N SER A 33 -1.86 8.78 10.45
CA SER A 33 -0.89 8.32 11.44
C SER A 33 -1.35 7.00 12.05
N ASN A 34 -0.44 6.03 12.16
CA ASN A 34 -0.71 4.80 12.91
C ASN A 34 -0.20 4.96 14.35
N PRO A 35 -1.07 4.93 15.38
CA PRO A 35 -0.64 5.07 16.77
C PRO A 35 0.27 3.94 17.25
N LYS A 36 0.31 2.79 16.54
CA LYS A 36 1.17 1.65 16.86
C LYS A 36 2.50 1.64 16.10
N ASN A 37 2.64 2.45 15.05
CA ASN A 37 3.85 2.54 14.25
C ASN A 37 4.00 3.96 13.69
N SER A 38 4.88 4.74 14.30
CA SER A 38 5.13 6.14 13.95
C SER A 38 5.74 6.35 12.56
N GLU A 39 6.31 5.33 11.95
CA GLU A 39 6.93 5.41 10.62
C GLU A 39 5.90 5.27 9.49
N SER A 40 4.68 4.84 9.82
CA SER A 40 3.58 4.72 8.85
C SER A 40 3.01 6.10 8.52
N ILE A 41 2.93 6.40 7.23
CA ILE A 41 2.39 7.68 6.72
C ILE A 41 0.93 7.56 6.22
N GLY A 42 0.41 6.33 6.20
CA GLY A 42 -0.95 6.05 5.77
C GLY A 42 -1.13 4.57 5.50
N TYR A 43 -2.27 4.21 4.91
CA TYR A 43 -2.57 2.84 4.54
C TYR A 43 -3.15 2.73 3.14
N VAL A 44 -2.92 1.56 2.55
CA VAL A 44 -3.50 1.15 1.28
C VAL A 44 -4.67 0.21 1.57
N THR A 45 -5.78 0.44 0.88
CA THR A 45 -6.98 -0.42 0.93
C THR A 45 -6.93 -1.45 -0.19
N LYS A 46 -7.22 -2.71 0.15
CA LYS A 46 -7.44 -3.79 -0.81
C LYS A 46 -8.91 -4.16 -0.77
N ASP A 47 -9.69 -3.56 -1.65
CA ASP A 47 -11.15 -3.65 -1.65
C ASP A 47 -11.66 -5.09 -1.77
N ASP A 48 -10.95 -5.94 -2.51
CA ASP A 48 -11.32 -7.36 -2.70
C ASP A 48 -11.34 -8.18 -1.38
N LEU A 49 -10.60 -7.75 -0.35
CA LEU A 49 -10.45 -8.48 0.92
C LEU A 49 -10.87 -7.65 2.14
N GLY A 50 -11.28 -6.39 1.96
CA GLY A 50 -11.54 -5.45 3.06
C GLY A 50 -10.32 -5.17 3.95
N LEU A 51 -9.11 -5.49 3.48
CA LEU A 51 -7.88 -5.38 4.26
C LEU A 51 -7.24 -4.00 4.08
N ARG A 52 -6.66 -3.50 5.18
CA ARG A 52 -5.86 -2.27 5.21
C ARG A 52 -4.42 -2.60 5.52
N ARG A 53 -3.49 -2.03 4.76
CA ARG A 53 -2.06 -2.16 5.01
C ARG A 53 -1.43 -0.82 5.22
N TRP A 54 -0.97 -0.60 6.45
CA TRP A 54 -0.14 0.54 6.78
C TRP A 54 1.20 0.43 6.07
N ILE A 55 1.64 1.52 5.48
CA ILE A 55 2.92 1.60 4.76
C ILE A 55 3.73 2.80 5.24
N SER A 56 5.05 2.61 5.33
CA SER A 56 6.00 3.68 5.58
C SER A 56 6.25 4.50 4.31
N ARG A 57 6.92 5.65 4.47
CA ARG A 57 7.36 6.46 3.32
C ARG A 57 8.29 5.68 2.39
N GLU A 58 9.29 5.02 2.96
CA GLU A 58 10.25 4.20 2.20
C GLU A 58 9.54 3.09 1.41
N PHE A 59 8.61 2.37 2.05
CA PHE A 59 7.85 1.33 1.36
C PHE A 59 7.01 1.90 0.21
N LYS A 60 6.38 3.05 0.42
CA LYS A 60 5.61 3.77 -0.62
C LYS A 60 6.51 4.09 -1.82
N GLU A 61 7.67 4.69 -1.57
CA GLU A 61 8.63 5.09 -2.60
C GLU A 61 9.28 3.90 -3.33
N GLU A 62 9.49 2.77 -2.65
CA GLU A 62 10.06 1.57 -3.28
C GLU A 62 9.04 0.79 -4.13
N HIS A 63 7.77 0.74 -3.73
CA HIS A 63 6.78 -0.19 -4.30
C HIS A 63 5.68 0.47 -5.13
N PHE A 64 5.53 1.79 -5.02
CA PHE A 64 4.48 2.52 -5.71
C PHE A 64 5.00 3.76 -6.46
N GLU A 65 4.14 4.26 -7.34
CA GLU A 65 4.19 5.58 -7.94
C GLU A 65 2.79 6.22 -7.84
N GLU A 66 2.72 7.55 -7.80
CA GLU A 66 1.43 8.24 -7.75
C GLU A 66 0.78 8.23 -9.15
N GLY A 67 -0.39 7.62 -9.24
CA GLY A 67 -1.21 7.65 -10.45
C GLY A 67 -1.81 9.04 -10.64
N LYS A 68 -1.74 9.54 -11.88
CA LYS A 68 -2.38 10.80 -12.29
C LYS A 68 -3.91 10.71 -12.26
#